data_AF-A0A1S4C0U1-F1
#
_entry.id   AF-A0A1S4C0U1-F1
#
_cell.length_a   1.000
_cell.length_b   1.000
_cell.length_c   1.000
_cell.angle_alpha   90.00
_cell.angle_beta   90.00
_cell.angle_gamma   90.00
#
_symmetry.space_group_name_H-M   'P 1'
#
loop_
_entity.id
_entity.type
_entity.pdbx_description
1 polymer ?
#
loop_
_entity_poly.entity_id
_entity_poly.type
_entity_poly.pdbx_seq_one_letter_code
_entity_poly.pdbx_strand_id
1 'polypeptide(L)'
;MELHVLRISSAFPFTSITKHSRILSKSHCPISLNFSDIPQFSLKVDSQKRNDAIFDDAAYEAERHRLDAEARKAMAETYERETQDQEDPKAWKWVIRKRIWDLMEAQNIAQFPRPVHHRIPNFLGASVAANKLSELEEFKGAKCVKVNPDTPQKQVRFLTLDGGLS
;
A
#
# COMPACT_ATOMS: atom_id res chain seq x y z
N MET A 1 35.25 -23.60 10.46
CA MET A 1 34.86 -23.35 9.07
C MET A 1 33.50 -23.98 8.88
N GLU A 2 32.45 -23.21 8.67
CA GLU A 2 31.19 -23.67 8.08
C GLU A 2 30.54 -22.47 7.40
N LEU A 3 30.65 -22.42 6.08
CA LEU A 3 30.00 -21.43 5.23
C LEU A 3 28.70 -22.03 4.73
N HIS A 4 27.57 -21.66 5.33
CA HIS A 4 26.27 -21.96 4.77
C HIS A 4 26.01 -21.04 3.57
N VAL A 5 26.32 -21.57 2.38
CA VAL A 5 25.99 -20.94 1.10
C VAL A 5 24.51 -21.18 0.81
N LEU A 6 23.67 -20.15 1.04
CA LEU A 6 22.28 -20.17 0.61
C LEU A 6 22.22 -19.93 -0.90
N ARG A 7 22.07 -21.01 -1.66
CA ARG A 7 21.85 -21.00 -3.11
C ARG A 7 20.41 -20.57 -3.41
N ILE A 8 20.23 -19.30 -3.76
CA ILE A 8 18.94 -18.77 -4.24
C ILE A 8 18.91 -18.95 -5.76
N SER A 9 18.35 -20.06 -6.24
CA SER A 9 18.03 -20.24 -7.65
C SER A 9 16.53 -20.47 -7.80
N SER A 10 15.80 -19.42 -8.16
CA SER A 10 14.44 -19.54 -8.73
C SER A 10 14.45 -18.93 -10.12
N ALA A 11 14.35 -19.79 -11.14
CA ALA A 11 14.14 -19.37 -12.51
C ALA A 11 12.71 -18.81 -12.64
N PHE A 12 12.57 -17.51 -12.86
CA PHE A 12 11.29 -16.91 -13.24
C PHE A 12 11.17 -16.97 -14.77
N PRO A 13 10.17 -17.65 -15.34
CA PRO A 13 9.92 -17.58 -16.77
C PRO A 13 9.34 -16.20 -17.11
N PHE A 14 10.09 -15.43 -17.90
CA PHE A 14 9.66 -14.15 -18.47
C PHE A 14 8.71 -14.43 -19.64
N THR A 15 7.40 -14.38 -19.42
CA THR A 15 6.42 -14.43 -20.50
C THR A 15 6.25 -13.03 -21.09
N SER A 16 6.58 -12.89 -22.38
CA SER A 16 6.43 -11.67 -23.17
C SER A 16 4.97 -11.21 -23.22
N ILE A 17 4.68 -9.98 -22.76
CA ILE A 17 3.37 -9.36 -22.90
C ILE A 17 3.29 -8.66 -24.26
N THR A 18 2.58 -9.31 -25.18
CA THR A 18 2.19 -8.75 -26.48
C THR A 18 1.15 -7.65 -26.27
N LYS A 19 1.39 -6.50 -26.92
CA LYS A 19 0.53 -5.31 -26.93
C LYS A 19 -0.87 -5.65 -27.47
N HIS A 20 -1.91 -5.43 -26.67
CA HIS A 20 -3.27 -5.26 -27.17
C HIS A 20 -3.77 -3.86 -26.81
N SER A 21 -3.76 -2.99 -27.80
CA SER A 21 -4.61 -1.80 -27.86
C SER A 21 -6.06 -2.24 -27.97
N ARG A 22 -6.89 -1.93 -26.98
CA ARG A 22 -8.35 -1.81 -27.14
C ARG A 22 -8.88 -0.74 -26.19
N ILE A 23 -9.32 0.34 -26.82
CA ILE A 23 -10.20 1.39 -26.31
C ILE A 23 -11.47 0.74 -25.77
N LEU A 24 -11.94 1.09 -24.56
CA LEU A 24 -13.37 1.08 -24.20
C LEU A 24 -13.63 1.76 -22.83
N SER A 25 -14.39 2.85 -22.94
CA SER A 25 -15.37 3.47 -22.02
C SER A 25 -15.12 3.59 -20.51
N LYS A 26 -15.26 4.84 -20.04
CA LYS A 26 -15.55 5.26 -18.65
C LYS A 26 -16.61 4.37 -17.99
N SER A 27 -16.24 3.70 -16.91
CA SER A 27 -17.19 3.20 -15.91
C SER A 27 -17.44 4.29 -14.86
N HIS A 28 -18.46 5.12 -15.08
CA HIS A 28 -19.16 5.72 -13.95
C HIS A 28 -20.16 4.68 -13.46
N CYS A 29 -19.99 4.20 -12.23
CA CYS A 29 -20.97 3.37 -11.56
C CYS A 29 -22.20 4.23 -11.25
N PRO A 30 -23.39 3.97 -11.82
CA PRO A 30 -24.62 4.35 -11.15
C PRO A 30 -24.88 3.25 -10.12
N ILE A 31 -24.83 3.59 -8.84
CA ILE A 31 -25.47 2.75 -7.83
C ILE A 31 -26.98 2.86 -8.12
N SER A 32 -27.52 1.94 -8.94
CA SER A 32 -28.96 1.80 -9.07
C SER A 32 -29.45 1.09 -7.83
N LEU A 33 -29.97 1.85 -6.86
CA LEU A 33 -30.80 1.29 -5.81
C LEU A 33 -32.11 0.83 -6.46
N ASN A 34 -32.22 -0.47 -6.76
CA ASN A 34 -33.50 -1.07 -7.12
C ASN A 34 -34.41 -0.98 -5.89
N PHE A 35 -35.36 -0.05 -5.92
CA PHE A 35 -36.37 0.15 -4.88
C PHE A 35 -37.51 -0.89 -4.93
N SER A 36 -37.43 -1.88 -5.83
CA SER A 36 -38.48 -2.89 -6.01
C SER A 36 -38.46 -4.00 -4.96
N ASP A 37 -37.36 -4.16 -4.21
CA ASP A 37 -37.22 -5.18 -3.16
C ASP A 37 -37.12 -4.56 -1.76
N ILE A 38 -37.69 -3.38 -1.56
CA ILE A 38 -37.99 -2.92 -0.20
C ILE A 38 -39.17 -3.77 0.28
N PRO A 39 -39.02 -4.66 1.28
CA PRO A 39 -40.18 -5.28 1.88
C PRO A 39 -41.05 -4.14 2.37
N GLN A 40 -42.27 -4.05 1.83
CA GLN A 40 -43.25 -3.07 2.25
C GLN A 40 -43.55 -3.35 3.71
N PHE A 41 -42.77 -2.72 4.60
CA PHE A 41 -43.00 -2.71 6.03
C PHE A 41 -44.29 -1.91 6.23
N SER A 42 -45.40 -2.60 6.02
CA SER A 42 -46.72 -2.14 6.43
C SER A 42 -46.71 -2.22 7.95
N LEU A 43 -46.32 -1.10 8.55
CA LEU A 43 -46.39 -0.89 9.99
C LEU A 43 -47.89 -0.75 10.30
N LYS A 44 -48.57 -1.88 10.46
CA LYS A 44 -49.90 -1.93 11.06
C LYS A 44 -49.74 -1.47 12.49
N VAL A 45 -50.02 -0.18 12.73
CA VAL A 45 -50.23 0.33 14.07
C VAL A 45 -51.57 -0.23 14.52
N ASP A 46 -51.55 -1.44 15.09
CA ASP A 46 -52.68 -1.93 15.85
C ASP A 46 -52.86 -0.99 17.04
N SER A 47 -53.90 -0.17 16.98
CA SER A 47 -54.41 0.59 18.12
C SER A 47 -55.11 -0.37 19.06
N GLN A 48 -54.34 -1.31 19.62
CA GLN A 48 -54.74 -2.01 20.82
C GLN A 48 -54.58 -1.01 21.96
N LYS A 49 -55.71 -0.75 22.62
CA LYS A 49 -55.86 0.03 23.84
C LYS A 49 -54.92 -0.53 24.91
N ARG A 50 -53.66 -0.11 24.86
CA ARG A 50 -52.62 -0.44 25.85
C ARG A 50 -52.76 0.59 26.96
N ASN A 51 -52.90 0.07 28.18
CA ASN A 51 -53.06 0.84 29.41
C ASN A 51 -52.19 2.10 29.41
N ASP A 52 -52.73 3.23 29.87
CA ASP A 52 -52.06 4.53 30.03
C ASP A 52 -50.94 4.44 31.09
N ALA A 53 -49.94 3.59 30.84
CA ALA A 53 -48.68 3.63 31.54
C ALA A 53 -47.97 4.88 31.05
N ILE A 54 -47.76 5.82 31.97
CA ILE A 54 -46.97 7.03 31.76
C ILE A 54 -45.66 6.60 31.10
N PHE A 55 -45.49 6.98 29.83
CA PHE A 55 -44.28 6.68 29.08
C PHE A 55 -43.12 7.40 29.76
N ASP A 56 -42.25 6.64 30.40
CA ASP A 56 -41.06 7.15 31.04
C ASP A 56 -40.01 7.44 29.96
N ASP A 57 -40.05 8.68 29.47
CA ASP A 57 -39.15 9.19 28.44
C ASP A 57 -37.68 9.08 28.87
N ALA A 58 -37.40 9.32 30.15
CA ALA A 58 -36.05 9.20 30.70
C ALA A 58 -35.55 7.75 30.68
N ALA A 59 -36.42 6.77 30.99
CA ALA A 59 -36.07 5.35 30.89
C ALA A 59 -35.81 4.92 29.43
N TYR A 60 -36.56 5.44 28.47
CA TYR A 60 -36.35 5.17 27.04
C TYR A 60 -35.05 5.79 26.51
N GLU A 61 -34.77 7.05 26.86
CA GLU A 61 -33.52 7.72 26.49
C GLU A 61 -32.29 7.03 27.10
N ALA A 62 -32.38 6.60 28.36
CA ALA A 62 -31.31 5.85 29.02
C ALA A 62 -31.02 4.52 28.31
N GLU A 63 -32.06 3.79 27.90
CA GLU A 63 -31.93 2.53 27.18
C GLU A 63 -31.32 2.73 25.78
N ARG A 64 -31.74 3.77 25.05
CA ARG A 64 -31.14 4.14 23.76
C ARG A 64 -29.65 4.46 23.90
N HIS A 65 -29.29 5.29 24.88
CA HIS A 65 -27.89 5.65 25.14
C HIS A 65 -27.04 4.43 25.51
N ARG A 66 -27.62 3.47 26.25
CA ARG A 66 -26.97 2.20 26.59
C ARG A 66 -26.67 1.39 25.33
N LEU A 67 -27.64 1.22 24.44
CA LEU A 67 -27.49 0.51 23.17
C LEU A 67 -26.47 1.20 22.25
N ASP A 68 -26.49 2.53 22.14
CA ASP A 68 -25.51 3.28 21.34
C ASP A 68 -24.08 3.18 21.91
N ALA A 69 -23.95 3.08 23.24
CA ALA A 69 -22.66 2.84 23.89
C ALA A 69 -22.17 1.41 23.67
N GLU A 70 -23.06 0.42 23.74
CA GLU A 70 -22.77 -0.99 23.45
C GLU A 70 -22.34 -1.18 21.99
N ALA A 71 -23.08 -0.61 21.04
CA ALA A 71 -22.74 -0.67 19.62
C ALA A 71 -21.36 -0.06 19.33
N ARG A 72 -21.03 1.08 19.96
CA ARG A 72 -19.70 1.69 19.85
C ARG A 72 -18.60 0.81 20.43
N LYS A 73 -18.84 0.14 21.56
CA LYS A 73 -17.89 -0.80 22.15
C LYS A 73 -17.68 -2.02 21.26
N ALA A 74 -18.75 -2.62 20.74
CA ALA A 74 -18.67 -3.74 19.82
C ALA A 74 -17.87 -3.40 18.56
N MET A 75 -18.10 -2.21 17.97
CA MET A 75 -17.35 -1.74 16.80
C MET A 75 -15.86 -1.51 17.09
N ALA A 76 -15.54 -0.96 18.27
CA ALA A 76 -14.16 -0.80 18.70
C ALA A 76 -13.48 -2.17 18.89
N GLU A 77 -14.15 -3.12 19.55
CA GLU A 77 -13.62 -4.48 19.75
C GLU A 77 -13.40 -5.23 18.43
N THR A 78 -14.29 -5.07 17.45
CA THR A 78 -14.08 -5.65 16.10
C THR A 78 -12.88 -5.03 15.41
N TYR A 79 -12.70 -3.72 15.50
CA TYR A 79 -11.55 -3.03 14.91
C TYR A 79 -10.22 -3.47 15.55
N GLU A 80 -10.17 -3.56 16.89
CA GLU A 80 -8.98 -4.03 17.60
C GLU A 80 -8.66 -5.49 17.24
N ARG A 81 -9.67 -6.37 17.12
CA ARG A 81 -9.46 -7.76 16.71
C ARG A 81 -8.95 -7.87 15.27
N GLU A 82 -9.52 -7.08 14.36
CA GLU A 82 -9.10 -7.04 12.95
C GLU A 82 -7.69 -6.48 12.77
N THR A 83 -7.25 -5.53 13.61
CA THR A 83 -5.89 -4.97 13.55
C THR A 83 -4.84 -5.86 14.21
N GLN A 84 -5.21 -6.69 15.19
CA GLN A 84 -4.31 -7.63 15.87
C GLN A 84 -3.96 -8.86 15.02
N ASP A 85 -4.89 -9.35 14.20
CA ASP A 85 -4.72 -10.62 13.46
C ASP A 85 -4.11 -10.45 12.05
N GLN A 86 -3.91 -9.21 11.58
CA GLN A 86 -3.36 -8.93 10.25
C GLN A 86 -1.85 -8.65 10.33
N GLU A 87 -1.04 -9.69 10.59
CA GLU A 87 0.40 -9.61 10.26
C GLU A 87 0.53 -9.43 8.75
N ASP A 88 0.81 -8.19 8.29
CA ASP A 88 1.08 -7.93 6.88
C ASP A 88 2.28 -8.79 6.46
N PRO A 89 2.12 -9.75 5.51
CA PRO A 89 3.21 -10.60 5.05
C PRO A 89 4.37 -9.80 4.42
N LYS A 90 4.21 -8.49 4.19
CA LYS A 90 5.25 -7.59 3.71
C LYS A 90 5.92 -6.76 4.81
N ALA A 91 5.54 -6.90 6.08
CA ALA A 91 6.13 -6.16 7.20
C ALA A 91 7.66 -6.30 7.27
N TRP A 92 8.20 -7.50 6.98
CA TRP A 92 9.65 -7.74 6.96
C TRP A 92 10.40 -6.86 5.95
N LYS A 93 9.79 -6.52 4.81
CA LYS A 93 10.41 -5.62 3.82
C LYS A 93 10.57 -4.22 4.39
N TRP A 94 9.60 -3.78 5.19
CA TRP A 94 9.67 -2.49 5.87
C TRP A 94 10.78 -2.49 6.93
N VAL A 95 10.90 -3.57 7.71
CA VAL A 95 11.96 -3.72 8.72
C VAL A 95 13.35 -3.57 8.08
N ILE A 96 13.59 -4.23 6.95
CA ILE A 96 14.88 -4.11 6.23
C ILE A 96 15.09 -2.70 5.69
N ARG A 97 14.09 -2.09 5.03
CA ARG A 97 14.21 -0.72 4.52
C ARG A 97 14.54 0.26 5.65
N LYS A 98 13.82 0.19 6.76
CA LYS A 98 14.05 1.04 7.93
C LYS A 98 15.47 0.87 8.46
N ARG A 99 15.92 -0.37 8.66
CA ARG A 99 17.28 -0.65 9.13
C ARG A 99 18.34 -0.01 8.24
N ILE A 100 18.21 -0.13 6.91
CA ILE A 100 19.16 0.46 5.97
C ILE A 100 19.08 1.99 5.99
N TRP A 101 17.88 2.57 5.97
CA TRP A 101 17.69 4.01 6.09
C TRP A 101 18.32 4.58 7.36
N ASP A 102 18.06 3.97 8.52
CA ASP A 102 18.61 4.38 9.81
C ASP A 102 20.15 4.30 9.80
N LEU A 103 20.72 3.23 9.23
CA LEU A 103 22.17 3.07 9.07
C LEU A 103 22.77 4.15 8.17
N MET A 104 22.11 4.50 7.06
CA MET A 104 22.59 5.53 6.15
C MET A 104 22.65 6.91 6.80
N GLU A 105 21.63 7.23 7.61
CA GLU A 105 21.54 8.48 8.37
C GLU A 105 22.60 8.52 9.49
N ALA A 106 22.72 7.43 10.26
CA ALA A 106 23.65 7.30 11.38
C ALA A 106 25.13 7.36 10.94
N GLN A 107 25.47 6.75 9.80
CA GLN A 107 26.83 6.77 9.25
C GLN A 107 27.10 7.99 8.37
N ASN A 108 26.13 8.90 8.22
CA ASN A 108 26.23 10.09 7.38
C ASN A 108 26.65 9.80 5.93
N ILE A 109 26.24 8.64 5.40
CA ILE A 109 26.47 8.26 4.00
C ILE A 109 25.33 8.68 3.08
N ALA A 110 24.20 9.11 3.65
CA ALA A 110 23.09 9.70 2.91
C ALA A 110 23.44 11.10 2.38
N GLN A 111 23.14 11.34 1.11
CA GLN A 111 23.26 12.66 0.49
C GLN A 111 21.90 13.34 0.38
N PHE A 112 21.90 14.67 0.24
CA PHE A 112 20.68 15.46 0.04
C PHE A 112 19.85 14.91 -1.14
N PRO A 113 18.49 14.88 -1.04
CA PRO A 113 17.67 15.32 0.09
C PRO A 113 17.77 14.44 1.34
N ARG A 114 17.49 14.99 2.53
CA ARG A 114 17.32 14.26 3.80
C ARG A 114 15.99 14.69 4.46
N PRO A 115 15.34 13.84 5.29
CA PRO A 115 15.72 12.47 5.67
C PRO A 115 15.41 11.45 4.56
N VAL A 116 16.10 10.31 4.56
CA VAL A 116 15.98 9.25 3.54
C VAL A 116 14.72 8.39 3.63
N HIS A 117 14.04 8.38 4.77
CA HIS A 117 12.86 7.55 5.00
C HIS A 117 11.76 7.82 3.97
N HIS A 118 11.09 6.76 3.52
CA HIS A 118 9.98 6.81 2.57
C HIS A 118 10.34 7.24 1.13
N ARG A 119 11.63 7.22 0.76
CA ARG A 119 12.09 7.56 -0.60
C ARG A 119 13.29 6.72 -1.03
N ILE A 120 13.67 6.83 -2.31
CA ILE A 120 14.92 6.25 -2.82
C ILE A 120 16.07 7.12 -2.29
N PRO A 121 16.93 6.58 -1.41
CA PRO A 121 17.97 7.38 -0.77
C PRO A 121 19.07 7.73 -1.77
N ASN A 122 19.54 8.98 -1.70
CA ASN A 122 20.80 9.37 -2.33
C ASN A 122 21.96 9.05 -1.38
N PHE A 123 23.12 8.67 -1.91
CA PHE A 123 24.23 8.16 -1.09
C PHE A 123 25.60 8.52 -1.64
N LEU A 124 26.60 8.56 -0.76
CA LEU A 124 28.00 8.75 -1.14
C LEU A 124 28.46 7.61 -2.04
N GLY A 125 29.02 7.94 -3.21
CA GLY A 125 29.44 6.95 -4.19
C GLY A 125 28.36 6.52 -5.19
N ALA A 126 27.20 7.18 -5.24
CA ALA A 126 26.18 6.93 -6.27
C ALA A 126 26.75 7.06 -7.71
N SER A 127 27.65 8.02 -7.96
CA SER A 127 28.35 8.16 -9.25
C SER A 127 29.29 6.99 -9.54
N VAL A 128 30.05 6.54 -8.54
CA VAL A 128 30.95 5.38 -8.67
C VAL A 128 30.16 4.10 -8.97
N ALA A 129 29.03 3.91 -8.29
CA ALA A 129 28.13 2.80 -8.57
C ALA A 129 27.57 2.85 -10.00
N ALA A 130 27.24 4.05 -10.50
CA ALA A 130 26.79 4.25 -11.88
C ALA A 130 27.89 3.92 -12.91
N ASN A 131 29.15 4.29 -12.64
CA ASN A 131 30.27 3.94 -13.53
C ASN A 131 30.47 2.41 -13.58
N LYS A 132 30.42 1.72 -12.44
CA LYS A 132 30.48 0.25 -12.40
C LYS A 132 29.32 -0.41 -13.15
N LEU A 133 28.11 0.17 -13.08
CA LEU A 133 26.97 -0.29 -13.88
C LEU A 133 27.27 -0.20 -15.38
N SER A 134 27.94 0.86 -15.84
CA SER A 134 28.28 1.02 -17.26
C SER A 134 29.35 0.05 -17.78
N GLU A 135 30.11 -0.56 -16.87
CA GLU A 135 31.12 -1.57 -17.23
C GLU A 135 30.50 -2.95 -17.49
N LEU A 136 29.27 -3.21 -17.06
CA LEU A 136 28.59 -4.49 -17.23
C LEU A 136 28.23 -4.74 -18.70
N GLU A 137 28.49 -5.96 -19.18
CA GLU A 137 28.19 -6.36 -20.56
C GLU A 137 26.68 -6.31 -20.84
N GLU A 138 25.84 -6.59 -19.85
CA GLU A 138 24.38 -6.47 -19.96
C GLU A 138 23.94 -5.03 -20.16
N PHE A 139 24.67 -4.06 -19.59
CA PHE A 139 24.39 -2.64 -19.80
C PHE A 139 24.85 -2.18 -21.18
N LYS A 140 26.05 -2.60 -21.61
CA LYS A 140 26.59 -2.27 -22.93
C LYS A 140 25.76 -2.85 -24.08
N GLY A 141 25.29 -4.10 -23.93
CA GLY A 141 24.46 -4.77 -24.95
C GLY A 141 22.97 -4.41 -24.92
N ALA A 142 22.53 -3.57 -23.99
CA ALA A 142 21.12 -3.20 -23.87
C ALA A 142 20.68 -2.28 -25.01
N LYS A 143 19.57 -2.60 -25.67
CA LYS A 143 18.95 -1.70 -26.68
C LYS A 143 18.03 -0.64 -26.08
N CYS A 144 17.62 -0.83 -24.83
CA CYS A 144 16.74 0.08 -24.12
C CYS A 144 17.04 0.00 -22.62
N VAL A 145 17.22 1.16 -21.98
CA VAL A 145 17.49 1.27 -20.56
C VAL A 145 16.47 2.23 -19.94
N LYS A 146 15.76 1.77 -18.90
CA LYS A 146 14.84 2.61 -18.14
C LYS A 146 15.56 3.19 -16.93
N VAL A 147 15.59 4.52 -16.84
CA VAL A 147 16.20 5.25 -15.72
C VAL A 147 15.18 6.22 -15.12
N ASN A 148 15.07 6.28 -13.79
CA ASN A 148 14.16 7.23 -13.14
C ASN A 148 14.76 8.66 -13.13
N PRO A 149 13.91 9.70 -13.05
CA PRO A 149 14.35 11.09 -12.89
C PRO A 149 14.79 11.44 -11.45
N ASP A 150 15.26 10.47 -10.67
CA ASP A 150 15.71 10.68 -9.28
C ASP A 150 17.19 11.11 -9.23
N THR A 151 17.56 11.90 -8.20
CA THR A 151 18.94 12.35 -7.95
C THR A 151 19.97 11.21 -7.91
N PRO A 152 19.78 10.09 -7.17
CA PRO A 152 20.76 9.00 -7.15
C PRO A 152 21.00 8.35 -8.51
N GLN A 153 20.03 8.44 -9.44
CA GLN A 153 20.14 7.85 -10.79
C GLN A 153 20.58 8.86 -11.84
N LYS A 154 20.94 10.10 -11.45
CA LYS A 154 21.36 11.16 -12.37
C LYS A 154 22.57 10.72 -13.21
N GLN A 155 23.57 10.11 -12.59
CA GLN A 155 24.77 9.65 -13.31
C GLN A 155 24.46 8.50 -14.27
N VAL A 156 23.62 7.53 -13.86
CA VAL A 156 23.18 6.45 -14.75
C VAL A 156 22.50 7.03 -15.99
N ARG A 157 21.59 8.00 -15.79
CA ARG A 157 20.91 8.68 -16.89
C ARG A 157 21.87 9.41 -17.82
N PHE A 158 22.88 10.08 -17.26
CA PHE A 158 23.92 10.71 -18.05
C PHE A 158 24.67 9.69 -18.92
N LEU A 159 25.15 8.60 -18.32
CA LEU A 159 25.89 7.54 -19.03
C LEU A 159 25.06 6.88 -20.14
N THR A 160 23.78 6.62 -19.89
CA THR A 160 22.85 6.06 -20.90
C THR A 160 22.66 6.99 -22.10
N LEU A 161 22.71 8.31 -21.90
CA LEU A 161 22.49 9.30 -22.96
C LEU A 161 23.79 9.70 -23.68
N ASP A 162 24.91 9.75 -22.97
CA ASP A 162 26.22 10.16 -23.47
C ASP A 162 26.88 9.06 -24.32
N GLY A 163 26.95 7.84 -23.77
CA GLY A 163 27.58 6.69 -24.43
C GLY A 163 26.63 5.94 -25.36
N GLY A 164 25.68 6.66 -26.01
CA GLY A 164 24.50 6.15 -26.70
C GLY A 164 24.59 4.67 -27.08
N LEU A 165 23.71 3.85 -26.47
CA LEU A 165 23.62 2.39 -26.61
C LEU A 165 24.16 1.92 -27.98
N SER A 166 25.43 1.48 -27.99
CA SER A 166 26.18 1.18 -29.20
C SER A 166 25.65 -0.05 -29.92
#